data_AF-A0A3D5BS84-F1
#
_entry.id   AF-A0A3D5BS84-F1
#
_cell.length_a   1.000
_cell.length_b   1.000
_cell.length_c   1.000
_cell.angle_alpha   90.00
_cell.angle_beta   90.00
_cell.angle_gamma   90.00
#
_symmetry.space_group_name_H-M   'P 1'
#
loop_
_entity.id
_entity.type
_entity.pdbx_description
1 polymer ?
#
loop_
_entity_poly.entity_id
_entity_poly.type
_entity_poly.pdbx_seq_one_letter_code
_entity_poly.pdbx_strand_id
1 'polypeptide(L)'
;GRNAGWIALESGLAGGAHIILIPEIPYNLDNVVTKIQHRIRGKSPFSIIMVAEGAREEGGQRITQGSAAGRLQGVEQLGGIGFHLANQIRERIPLEVR
;
A
#
# COMPACT_ATOMS: atom_id res chain seq x y z
N GLY A 1 -10.96 -1.88 -4.85
CA GLY A 1 -9.61 -2.05 -4.28
C GLY A 1 -9.39 -3.42 -3.67
N ARG A 2 -10.43 -4.10 -3.16
CA ARG A 2 -10.33 -5.40 -2.48
C ARG A 2 -9.77 -6.56 -3.31
N ASN A 3 -10.33 -6.80 -4.50
CA ASN A 3 -9.95 -7.95 -5.34
C ASN A 3 -9.30 -7.53 -6.66
N ALA A 4 -9.52 -6.29 -7.07
CA ALA A 4 -8.96 -5.72 -8.29
C ALA A 4 -8.42 -4.31 -8.04
N GLY A 5 -7.34 -4.00 -8.74
CA GLY A 5 -6.51 -2.81 -8.61
C GLY A 5 -6.89 -1.62 -9.48
N TRP A 6 -7.83 -1.77 -10.42
CA TRP A 6 -8.16 -0.75 -11.44
C TRP A 6 -8.29 0.67 -10.88
N ILE A 7 -9.03 0.86 -9.77
CA ILE A 7 -9.18 2.19 -9.18
C ILE A 7 -7.82 2.76 -8.73
N ALA A 8 -7.01 1.96 -8.02
CA ALA A 8 -5.70 2.41 -7.54
C ALA A 8 -4.71 2.62 -8.70
N LEU A 9 -4.80 1.80 -9.75
CA LEU A 9 -3.99 1.92 -10.95
C LEU A 9 -4.32 3.19 -11.74
N GLU A 10 -5.58 3.39 -12.11
CA GLU A 10 -6.02 4.53 -12.90
C GLU A 10 -5.86 5.84 -12.13
N SER A 11 -6.26 5.88 -10.85
CA SER A 11 -6.09 7.08 -10.02
C SER A 11 -4.62 7.38 -9.71
N GLY A 12 -3.81 6.35 -9.49
CA GLY A 12 -2.37 6.50 -9.29
C GLY A 12 -1.69 7.03 -10.55
N LEU A 13 -2.04 6.51 -11.73
CA LEU A 13 -1.50 6.98 -13.00
C LEU A 13 -1.91 8.42 -13.28
N ALA A 14 -3.20 8.74 -13.18
CA ALA A 14 -3.73 10.08 -13.41
C ALA A 14 -3.19 11.10 -12.38
N GLY A 15 -3.00 10.68 -11.13
CA GLY A 15 -2.51 11.52 -10.04
C GLY A 15 -0.98 11.63 -9.95
N GLY A 16 -0.22 10.94 -10.80
CA GLY A 16 1.24 10.95 -10.76
C GLY A 16 1.83 10.24 -9.54
N ALA A 17 1.18 9.18 -9.06
CA ALA A 17 1.73 8.33 -8.02
C ALA A 17 3.05 7.69 -8.48
N HIS A 18 4.02 7.65 -7.58
CA HIS A 18 5.36 7.14 -7.87
C HIS A 18 5.46 5.63 -7.66
N ILE A 19 4.58 5.08 -6.84
CA ILE A 19 4.42 3.67 -6.52
C ILE A 19 2.92 3.40 -6.46
N ILE A 20 2.46 2.33 -7.10
CA ILE A 20 1.06 1.90 -7.07
C ILE A 20 1.05 0.43 -6.65
N LEU A 21 0.36 0.11 -5.56
CA LEU A 21 0.25 -1.24 -5.01
C LEU A 21 -1.17 -1.77 -5.20
N ILE A 22 -1.30 -2.90 -5.89
CA ILE A 22 -2.57 -3.50 -6.30
C ILE A 22 -2.71 -4.95 -5.82
N PRO A 23 -3.94 -5.49 -5.65
CA PRO A 23 -4.15 -6.86 -5.15
C PRO A 23 -3.59 -7.97 -6.06
N GLU A 24 -3.47 -7.70 -7.35
CA GLU A 24 -2.98 -8.61 -8.39
C GLU A 24 -1.48 -8.89 -8.26
N ILE A 25 -0.72 -7.93 -7.73
CA ILE A 25 0.73 -7.99 -7.59
C ILE A 25 1.08 -7.78 -6.11
N PRO A 26 1.32 -8.86 -5.34
CA PRO A 26 1.83 -8.75 -3.98
C PRO A 26 3.11 -7.91 -3.97
N TYR A 27 3.23 -7.00 -3.00
CA TYR A 27 4.37 -6.09 -2.96
C TYR A 27 5.51 -6.67 -2.13
N ASN A 28 6.72 -6.25 -2.45
CA ASN A 28 7.90 -6.47 -1.63
C ASN A 28 8.29 -5.13 -0.98
N LEU A 29 8.38 -5.08 0.35
CA LEU A 29 8.66 -3.84 1.08
C LEU A 29 10.03 -3.25 0.71
N ASP A 30 11.05 -4.09 0.50
CA ASP A 30 12.40 -3.63 0.16
C ASP A 30 12.43 -2.96 -1.23
N ASN A 31 11.61 -3.43 -2.18
CA ASN A 31 11.44 -2.77 -3.49
C ASN A 31 10.78 -1.39 -3.36
N VAL A 32 9.78 -1.26 -2.49
CA VAL A 32 9.12 0.02 -2.18
C VAL A 32 10.14 1.00 -1.60
N VAL A 33 10.89 0.58 -0.58
CA VAL A 33 11.93 1.39 0.07
C VAL A 33 13.02 1.79 -0.93
N THR A 34 13.48 0.85 -1.76
CA THR A 34 14.49 1.10 -2.79
C THR A 34 14.03 2.17 -3.79
N LYS A 35 12.77 2.13 -4.22
CA LYS A 35 12.19 3.15 -5.12
C LYS A 35 12.13 4.52 -4.46
N ILE A 36 11.75 4.59 -3.18
CA ILE A 36 11.74 5.84 -2.40
C ILE A 36 13.17 6.41 -2.31
N GLN A 37 14.15 5.60 -1.91
CA GLN A 37 15.55 6.01 -1.80
C GLN A 37 16.13 6.48 -3.14
N HIS A 38 15.79 5.81 -4.24
CA HIS A 38 16.18 6.26 -5.57
C HIS A 38 15.67 7.68 -5.88
N ARG A 39 14.40 7.97 -5.54
CA ARG A 39 13.83 9.33 -5.71
C ARG A 39 14.50 10.37 -4.82
N ILE A 40 14.83 10.02 -3.58
CA ILE A 40 15.57 10.90 -2.66
C ILE A 40 16.94 11.27 -3.25
N ARG A 41 17.69 10.28 -3.78
CA ARG A 41 18.99 10.54 -4.45
C ARG A 41 18.84 11.47 -5.64
N GLY A 42 17.72 11.39 -6.35
CA GLY A 42 17.33 12.33 -7.41
C GLY A 42 16.83 13.69 -6.92
N LYS A 43 16.97 14.02 -5.62
CA LYS A 43 16.50 15.26 -4.99
C LYS A 43 14.99 15.49 -5.13
N SER A 44 14.20 14.42 -5.29
CA SER A 44 12.74 14.54 -5.32
C SER A 44 12.22 14.98 -3.95
N PRO A 45 11.35 16.00 -3.88
CA PRO A 45 10.88 16.54 -2.60
C PRO A 45 9.92 15.61 -1.84
N PHE A 46 9.24 14.71 -2.55
CA PHE A 46 8.33 13.74 -1.97
C PHE A 46 8.15 12.51 -2.88
N SER A 47 7.52 11.47 -2.30
CA SER A 47 7.00 10.30 -3.01
C SER A 47 5.53 10.10 -2.65
N ILE A 48 4.74 9.68 -3.63
CA ILE A 48 3.30 9.42 -3.48
C ILE A 48 3.14 7.93 -3.73
N ILE A 49 2.48 7.25 -2.81
CA ILE A 49 2.22 5.82 -2.88
C ILE A 49 0.71 5.64 -2.88
N MET A 50 0.17 5.07 -3.96
CA MET A 50 -1.23 4.70 -4.05
C MET A 50 -1.38 3.23 -3.67
N VAL A 51 -2.26 2.91 -2.73
CA VAL A 51 -2.43 1.54 -2.23
C VAL A 51 -3.89 1.12 -2.27
N ALA A 52 -4.17 0.02 -2.97
CA ALA A 52 -5.48 -0.60 -2.93
C ALA A 52 -5.70 -1.29 -1.56
N GLU A 53 -6.91 -1.23 -1.01
CA GLU A 53 -7.27 -1.89 0.27
C GLU A 53 -6.93 -3.39 0.32
N GLY A 54 -6.90 -4.07 -0.85
CA GLY A 54 -6.59 -5.49 -0.98
C GLY A 54 -5.14 -5.79 -1.34
N ALA A 55 -4.28 -4.77 -1.44
CA ALA A 55 -2.85 -4.96 -1.60
C ALA A 55 -2.29 -5.70 -0.37
N ARG A 56 -1.31 -6.56 -0.61
CA ARG A 56 -0.67 -7.38 0.42
C ARG A 56 0.80 -7.57 0.10
N GLU A 57 1.59 -7.79 1.14
CA GLU A 57 3.00 -8.15 0.99
C GLU A 57 3.13 -9.58 0.43
N GLU A 58 4.24 -9.86 -0.26
CA GLU A 58 4.62 -11.21 -0.67
C GLU A 58 4.60 -12.17 0.54
N GLY A 59 3.87 -13.28 0.44
CA GLY A 59 3.68 -14.23 1.55
C GLY A 59 2.78 -13.74 2.69
N GLY A 60 2.32 -12.48 2.65
CA GLY A 60 1.43 -11.90 3.65
C GLY A 60 -0.06 -12.15 3.36
N GLN A 61 -0.89 -11.94 4.38
CA GLN A 61 -2.34 -11.91 4.24
C GLN A 61 -2.86 -10.48 4.01
N ARG A 62 -4.11 -10.37 3.57
CA ARG A 62 -4.77 -9.06 3.44
C ARG A 62 -4.98 -8.45 4.83
N ILE A 63 -4.83 -7.14 4.95
CA ILE A 63 -5.00 -6.44 6.23
C ILE A 63 -6.49 -6.24 6.53
N THR A 64 -6.96 -6.79 7.64
CA THR A 64 -8.36 -6.74 8.09
C THR A 64 -8.53 -5.86 9.33
N GLN A 65 -9.61 -5.06 9.39
CA GLN A 65 -9.95 -4.21 10.54
C GLN A 65 -10.93 -4.85 11.55
N GLY A 66 -11.33 -6.10 11.34
CA GLY A 66 -12.22 -6.79 12.27
C GLY A 66 -12.52 -8.23 11.85
N SER A 67 -12.88 -9.05 12.83
CA SER A 67 -13.30 -10.44 12.63
C SER A 67 -14.58 -10.52 11.79
N ALA A 68 -14.60 -11.42 10.81
CA ALA A 68 -15.76 -11.75 10.00
C ALA A 68 -16.96 -12.24 10.83
N ALA A 69 -16.73 -12.73 12.06
CA ALA A 69 -17.73 -13.38 12.90
C ALA A 69 -18.88 -12.46 13.37
N GLY A 70 -18.71 -11.14 13.31
CA GLY A 70 -19.73 -10.17 13.72
C GLY A 70 -20.53 -9.54 12.58
N ARG A 71 -20.28 -9.92 11.31
CA ARG A 71 -20.87 -9.24 10.14
C ARG A 71 -21.96 -10.07 9.48
N LEU A 72 -22.99 -9.36 9.00
CA LEU A 72 -24.25 -9.87 8.40
C LEU A 72 -24.09 -10.88 7.24
N GLN A 73 -22.86 -11.15 6.76
CA GLN A 73 -22.58 -12.07 5.66
C GLN A 73 -21.23 -12.82 5.81
N GLY A 74 -20.56 -12.77 6.97
CA GLY A 74 -19.26 -13.42 7.16
C GLY A 74 -18.12 -12.87 6.28
N VAL A 75 -18.30 -11.70 5.66
CA VAL A 75 -17.28 -11.06 4.81
C VAL A 75 -16.30 -10.28 5.68
N GLU A 76 -15.01 -10.56 5.51
CA GLU A 76 -13.92 -9.84 6.19
C GLU A 76 -13.95 -8.34 5.88
N GLN A 77 -13.72 -7.51 6.89
CA GLN A 77 -13.55 -6.08 6.69
C GLN A 77 -12.08 -5.77 6.39
N LEU A 78 -11.77 -5.36 5.16
CA LEU A 78 -10.44 -4.83 4.85
C LEU A 78 -10.33 -3.39 5.30
N GLY A 79 -9.12 -3.00 5.69
CA GLY A 79 -8.81 -1.61 6.03
C GLY A 79 -7.46 -1.51 6.72
N GLY A 80 -6.97 -0.28 6.85
CA GLY A 80 -5.71 -0.03 7.57
C GLY A 80 -4.44 -0.36 6.79
N ILE A 81 -4.51 -0.86 5.55
CA ILE A 81 -3.31 -1.16 4.73
C ILE A 81 -2.40 0.08 4.57
N GLY A 82 -2.98 1.27 4.40
CA GLY A 82 -2.20 2.51 4.31
C GLY A 82 -1.42 2.79 5.60
N PHE A 83 -2.05 2.64 6.75
CA PHE A 83 -1.39 2.79 8.06
C PHE A 83 -0.35 1.69 8.30
N HIS A 84 -0.65 0.45 7.95
CA HIS A 84 0.27 -0.68 8.06
C HIS A 84 1.53 -0.45 7.23
N LEU A 85 1.37 -0.12 5.94
CA LEU A 85 2.47 0.20 5.04
C LEU A 85 3.25 1.43 5.53
N ALA A 86 2.57 2.47 6.00
CA ALA A 86 3.23 3.65 6.54
C ALA A 86 4.12 3.31 7.75
N ASN A 87 3.65 2.46 8.66
CA ASN A 87 4.46 1.99 9.79
C ASN A 87 5.69 1.20 9.31
N GLN A 88 5.50 0.25 8.40
CA GLN A 88 6.60 -0.53 7.81
C GLN A 88 7.67 0.37 7.17
N ILE A 89 7.25 1.43 6.46
CA ILE A 89 8.18 2.38 5.83
C ILE A 89 8.89 3.24 6.88
N ARG A 90 8.19 3.76 7.90
CA ARG A 90 8.81 4.60 8.96
C ARG A 90 9.94 3.89 9.70
N GLU A 91 9.86 2.58 9.86
CA GLU A 91 10.91 1.77 10.49
C GLU A 91 12.17 1.66 9.61
N ARG A 92 12.05 1.90 8.30
CA ARG A 92 13.11 1.69 7.31
C ARG A 92 13.76 2.99 6.83
N ILE A 93 13.07 4.13 6.95
CA ILE A 93 13.57 5.42 6.49
C ILE A 93 13.29 6.55 7.49
N PRO A 94 14.23 7.49 7.70
CA PRO A 94 14.06 8.62 8.62
C PRO A 94 13.29 9.77 7.96
N LEU A 95 12.16 9.48 7.32
CA LEU A 95 11.29 10.46 6.68
C LEU A 95 9.92 10.49 7.32
N GLU A 96 9.26 11.64 7.21
CA GLU A 96 7.86 11.74 7.56
C GLU A 96 7.00 10.97 6.54
N VAL A 97 6.13 10.10 7.04
CA VAL A 97 5.18 9.31 6.24
C VAL A 97 3.77 9.60 6.72
N ARG A 98 2.92 10.09 5.82
CA ARG A 98 1.52 10.49 6.05
C ARG A 98 0.57 9.64 5.22
#